data_AF-A0A2K3QH62-F1
#
_entry.id   AF-A0A2K3QH62-F1
#
_cell.length_a   1.000
_cell.length_b   1.000
_cell.length_c   1.000
_cell.angle_alpha   90.00
_cell.angle_beta   90.00
_cell.angle_gamma   90.00
#
_symmetry.space_group_name_H-M   'P 1'
#
loop_
_entity.id
_entity.type
_entity.pdbx_description
1 polymer ?
#
loop_
_entity_poly.entity_id
_entity_poly.type
_entity_poly.pdbx_seq_one_letter_code
_entity_poly.pdbx_strand_id
1 'polypeptide(L)'
;RRLARQNTRPAYRILVGCCHGIASTPTWACSRSEFHRPSTIRTAGRMAPTRGSQAKPARRQSTLGPAFFKSSAANASATRAQTSVRAKTKGHASATVVSDRVQTDVLLAVQPVHLNNILTRQKNHEYRKYRLRDGVERLWLYETRGTRERTGSAAITHIATIPPNVRHTPGTVPEEPFGMGNSEFNAGMKQSRYGYPIMELYELARPITLGEMKTAWGMGGAPMGWCYVKEPMWQDRWGEEKGRDTRVKRVF
;
A
#
# COMPACT_ATOMS: atom_id res chain seq x y z
N ARG A 1 5.79 -54.65 -50.58
CA ARG A 1 4.45 -54.09 -50.91
C ARG A 1 3.69 -53.76 -49.62
N ARG A 2 3.77 -52.52 -49.13
CA ARG A 2 2.73 -51.86 -48.30
C ARG A 2 2.99 -50.36 -48.42
N LEU A 3 2.04 -49.67 -49.05
CA LEU A 3 2.10 -48.25 -49.41
C LEU A 3 1.68 -47.35 -48.26
N ALA A 4 2.14 -46.11 -48.39
CA ALA A 4 2.14 -45.03 -47.43
C ALA A 4 0.82 -44.26 -47.32
N ARG A 5 0.81 -43.39 -46.30
CA ARG A 5 -0.14 -42.33 -45.92
C ARG A 5 -0.53 -41.37 -47.07
N GLN A 6 -1.73 -40.80 -46.95
CA GLN A 6 -2.14 -39.39 -47.23
C GLN A 6 -3.58 -39.26 -46.68
N ASN A 7 -3.92 -38.52 -45.62
CA ASN A 7 -3.82 -37.09 -45.28
C ASN A 7 -4.72 -36.18 -46.13
N THR A 8 -5.92 -35.87 -45.64
CA THR A 8 -6.89 -34.93 -46.22
C THR A 8 -7.22 -33.83 -45.20
N ARG A 9 -6.96 -32.57 -45.58
CA ARG A 9 -7.41 -31.33 -44.91
C ARG A 9 -8.73 -30.85 -45.53
N PRO A 10 -9.53 -30.05 -44.80
CA PRO A 10 -10.30 -28.95 -45.42
C PRO A 10 -9.87 -27.60 -44.82
N ALA A 11 -9.43 -26.64 -45.64
CA ALA A 11 -10.22 -25.66 -46.40
C ALA A 11 -10.56 -24.42 -45.57
N TYR A 12 -9.71 -23.40 -45.70
CA TYR A 12 -9.91 -22.03 -45.22
C TYR A 12 -10.92 -21.31 -46.13
N ARG A 13 -11.91 -20.63 -45.53
CA ARG A 13 -12.81 -19.71 -46.22
C ARG A 13 -12.50 -18.29 -45.75
N ILE A 14 -11.97 -17.49 -46.66
CA ILE A 14 -11.69 -16.06 -46.52
C ILE A 14 -12.98 -15.31 -46.81
N LEU A 15 -13.44 -14.48 -45.87
CA LEU A 15 -14.48 -13.48 -46.11
C LEU A 15 -13.84 -12.10 -46.11
N VAL A 16 -13.89 -11.49 -47.30
CA VAL A 16 -13.53 -10.11 -47.59
C VAL A 16 -14.73 -9.23 -47.24
N GLY A 17 -14.54 -8.25 -46.36
CA GLY A 17 -15.54 -7.23 -46.02
C GLY A 17 -14.90 -5.85 -46.04
N CYS A 18 -15.00 -5.18 -47.19
CA CYS A 18 -14.74 -3.75 -47.35
C CYS A 18 -15.90 -2.94 -46.76
N CYS A 19 -15.61 -1.97 -45.88
CA CYS A 19 -16.42 -0.76 -45.72
C CYS A 19 -15.50 0.44 -45.46
N HIS A 20 -15.61 1.44 -46.33
CA HIS A 20 -14.93 2.73 -46.31
C HIS A 20 -15.66 3.74 -45.41
N GLY A 21 -14.88 4.67 -44.85
CA GLY A 21 -15.27 6.05 -44.48
C GLY A 21 -16.17 6.16 -43.23
N ILE A 22 -16.13 7.20 -42.40
CA ILE A 22 -15.78 8.61 -42.62
C ILE A 22 -15.32 9.19 -41.27
N ALA A 23 -14.27 10.02 -41.30
CA ALA A 23 -13.83 10.83 -40.18
C ALA A 23 -14.77 12.05 -39.98
N SER A 24 -15.13 12.38 -38.74
CA SER A 24 -15.51 13.73 -38.30
C SER A 24 -15.66 13.79 -36.77
N THR A 25 -14.80 14.58 -36.13
CA THR A 25 -15.04 15.29 -34.86
C THR A 25 -14.80 16.78 -35.15
N PRO A 26 -15.07 17.73 -34.23
CA PRO A 26 -16.09 17.81 -33.18
C PRO A 26 -16.89 19.14 -33.26
N THR A 27 -18.05 19.23 -32.59
CA THR A 27 -18.63 20.55 -32.26
C THR A 27 -19.20 20.56 -30.85
N TRP A 28 -18.73 21.56 -30.11
CA TRP A 28 -19.21 21.99 -28.81
C TRP A 28 -20.67 22.43 -28.87
N ALA A 29 -21.46 22.05 -27.87
CA ALA A 29 -22.68 22.75 -27.51
C ALA A 29 -22.77 22.83 -25.99
N CYS A 30 -22.41 24.01 -25.50
CA CYS A 30 -22.61 24.49 -24.15
C CYS A 30 -24.11 24.81 -23.98
N SER A 31 -24.87 23.97 -23.27
CA SER A 31 -26.21 24.33 -22.81
C SER A 31 -26.17 24.71 -21.33
N ARG A 32 -26.09 26.01 -21.16
CA ARG A 32 -26.40 26.81 -19.98
C ARG A 32 -27.90 26.69 -19.70
N SER A 33 -28.29 26.19 -18.53
CA SER A 33 -29.61 26.44 -17.96
C SER A 33 -29.44 27.10 -16.59
N GLU A 34 -29.52 28.43 -16.62
CA GLU A 34 -29.82 29.28 -15.49
C GLU A 34 -31.15 28.84 -14.86
N PHE A 35 -31.16 28.60 -13.56
CA PHE A 35 -32.36 28.86 -12.76
C PHE A 35 -31.98 29.73 -11.56
N HIS A 36 -32.61 30.90 -11.56
CA HIS A 36 -32.50 31.97 -10.60
C HIS A 36 -33.31 31.66 -9.32
N ARG A 37 -32.65 31.89 -8.16
CA ARG A 37 -33.13 32.58 -6.94
C ARG A 37 -34.24 31.92 -6.08
N PRO A 38 -34.46 32.33 -4.81
CA PRO A 38 -33.82 33.43 -4.06
C PRO A 38 -33.28 33.09 -2.65
N SER A 39 -32.44 34.01 -2.19
CA SER A 39 -32.04 34.24 -0.80
C SER A 39 -33.22 34.64 0.08
N THR A 40 -33.21 34.18 1.34
CA THR A 40 -33.88 34.85 2.46
C THR A 40 -32.85 35.27 3.50
N ILE A 41 -32.72 36.59 3.62
CA ILE A 41 -32.08 37.31 4.71
C ILE A 41 -33.02 37.24 5.92
N ARG A 42 -32.50 36.96 7.11
CA ARG A 42 -33.13 37.41 8.35
C ARG A 42 -32.10 37.95 9.33
N THR A 43 -32.41 39.14 9.79
CA THR A 43 -31.59 40.12 10.48
C THR A 43 -31.62 39.93 12.01
N ALA A 44 -30.44 40.11 12.61
CA ALA A 44 -30.06 40.64 13.94
C ALA A 44 -30.91 40.41 15.21
N GLY A 45 -30.21 40.16 16.31
CA GLY A 45 -30.68 40.52 17.65
C GLY A 45 -29.77 40.12 18.83
N ARG A 46 -28.93 41.07 19.28
CA ARG A 46 -28.50 41.35 20.68
C ARG A 46 -27.50 40.37 21.37
N MET A 47 -26.27 40.81 21.63
CA MET A 47 -25.74 41.57 22.80
C MET A 47 -25.38 40.70 24.02
N ALA A 48 -24.09 40.74 24.37
CA ALA A 48 -23.38 40.07 25.49
C ALA A 48 -23.70 40.73 26.86
N PRO A 49 -23.19 40.25 28.04
CA PRO A 49 -21.76 40.34 28.38
C PRO A 49 -21.13 39.25 29.32
N THR A 50 -19.80 39.12 29.18
CA THR A 50 -18.68 38.82 30.12
C THR A 50 -18.84 38.15 31.50
N ARG A 51 -17.96 37.17 31.77
CA ARG A 51 -16.99 36.99 32.91
C ARG A 51 -16.61 35.50 32.98
N GLY A 52 -15.38 35.02 33.19
CA GLY A 52 -14.04 35.55 33.42
C GLY A 52 -13.10 34.34 33.70
N SER A 53 -11.84 34.43 33.28
CA SER A 53 -10.60 34.13 34.05
C SER A 53 -10.56 32.83 34.89
N GLN A 54 -9.55 31.94 34.84
CA GLN A 54 -8.11 32.16 34.84
C GLN A 54 -7.37 30.81 34.70
N ALA A 55 -6.11 30.87 34.24
CA ALA A 55 -5.19 29.75 34.15
C ALA A 55 -4.36 29.54 35.44
N LYS A 56 -4.02 28.26 35.73
CA LYS A 56 -2.78 27.65 36.30
C LYS A 56 -1.98 28.42 37.38
N PRO A 57 -1.45 27.74 38.43
CA PRO A 57 -0.19 26.97 38.23
C PRO A 57 0.03 25.71 39.10
N ALA A 58 1.04 24.96 38.67
CA ALA A 58 1.69 23.86 39.38
C ALA A 58 2.52 24.37 40.59
N ARG A 59 2.62 23.54 41.63
CA ARG A 59 3.56 23.74 42.75
C ARG A 59 4.42 22.50 42.98
N ARG A 60 5.73 22.75 43.09
CA ARG A 60 6.84 21.82 43.27
C ARG A 60 7.03 21.41 44.76
N GLN A 61 7.66 20.24 44.95
CA GLN A 61 8.71 19.88 45.95
C GLN A 61 8.35 20.07 47.45
N SER A 62 8.89 19.38 48.45
CA SER A 62 9.86 18.30 48.66
C SER A 62 9.91 18.10 50.19
N THR A 63 9.95 16.88 50.72
CA THR A 63 10.47 16.69 52.09
C THR A 63 11.14 15.33 52.26
N LEU A 64 12.34 15.40 52.84
CA LEU A 64 13.31 14.34 53.10
C LEU A 64 13.05 13.62 54.44
N GLY A 65 13.18 12.28 54.42
CA GLY A 65 13.79 11.42 55.47
C GLY A 65 13.01 11.10 56.76
N PRO A 66 13.56 10.25 57.65
CA PRO A 66 14.38 9.06 57.41
C PRO A 66 13.99 7.82 58.25
N ALA A 67 14.59 6.68 57.89
CA ALA A 67 14.93 5.50 58.71
C ALA A 67 13.79 4.66 59.34
N PHE A 68 13.79 3.35 59.07
CA PHE A 68 13.99 2.33 60.11
C PHE A 68 14.57 1.04 59.52
N PHE A 69 15.44 0.46 60.33
CA PHE A 69 16.39 -0.61 60.08
C PHE A 69 15.73 -1.98 59.97
N LYS A 70 16.36 -2.90 59.21
CA LYS A 70 16.90 -4.15 59.80
C LYS A 70 17.81 -4.89 58.82
N SER A 71 19.04 -4.97 59.25
CA SER A 71 20.15 -5.82 58.83
C SER A 71 19.94 -7.28 59.22
N SER A 72 20.48 -8.20 58.40
CA SER A 72 21.33 -9.31 58.88
C SER A 72 22.08 -9.90 57.68
N ALA A 73 23.39 -9.68 57.62
CA ALA A 73 24.44 -10.65 57.97
C ALA A 73 24.79 -11.54 56.76
N ALA A 74 25.83 -11.18 56.00
CA ALA A 74 27.26 -11.51 56.23
C ALA A 74 27.61 -12.96 55.86
N ASN A 75 28.42 -13.14 54.82
CA ASN A 75 29.82 -13.58 55.01
C ASN A 75 30.65 -13.60 53.72
N ALA A 76 31.90 -13.17 53.91
CA ALA A 76 33.17 -13.43 53.23
C ALA A 76 33.17 -14.27 51.93
N SER A 77 34.00 -14.01 50.92
CA SER A 77 35.47 -14.03 51.02
C SER A 77 36.09 -13.57 49.71
N ALA A 78 37.25 -12.93 49.79
CA ALA A 78 38.11 -12.61 48.65
C ALA A 78 38.84 -13.85 48.11
N THR A 79 38.92 -14.02 46.78
CA THR A 79 40.01 -14.77 46.14
C THR A 79 40.26 -14.30 44.70
N ARG A 80 41.36 -13.56 44.56
CA ARG A 80 42.40 -13.58 43.50
C ARG A 80 42.02 -14.13 42.10
N ALA A 81 42.11 -13.21 41.13
CA ALA A 81 42.08 -13.49 39.71
C ALA A 81 43.29 -14.34 39.24
N GLN A 82 42.99 -15.39 38.49
CA GLN A 82 43.93 -16.07 37.60
C GLN A 82 43.26 -16.36 36.24
N THR A 83 43.83 -15.72 35.22
CA THR A 83 43.96 -16.14 33.81
C THR A 83 43.22 -17.40 33.34
N SER A 84 42.33 -17.22 32.35
CA SER A 84 42.09 -18.23 31.31
C SER A 84 41.67 -17.54 30.01
N VAL A 85 42.61 -17.47 29.07
CA VAL A 85 42.41 -16.97 27.71
C VAL A 85 41.69 -18.07 26.94
N ARG A 86 40.35 -18.11 27.01
CA ARG A 86 39.55 -19.04 26.20
C ARG A 86 39.32 -18.43 24.83
N ALA A 87 40.16 -18.83 23.87
CA ALA A 87 39.95 -18.62 22.46
C ALA A 87 38.57 -19.17 22.05
N LYS A 88 37.60 -18.28 21.82
CA LYS A 88 36.37 -18.59 21.09
C LYS A 88 36.71 -18.54 19.61
N THR A 89 36.93 -19.71 19.01
CA THR A 89 36.85 -19.91 17.57
C THR A 89 35.46 -19.48 17.10
N LYS A 90 35.39 -18.26 16.55
CA LYS A 90 34.28 -17.81 15.70
C LYS A 90 34.31 -18.63 14.43
N GLY A 91 33.45 -19.64 14.37
CA GLY A 91 33.12 -20.38 13.17
C GLY A 91 31.61 -20.39 12.96
N HIS A 92 30.93 -19.24 13.07
CA HIS A 92 29.61 -19.12 12.46
C HIS A 92 29.86 -19.03 10.96
N ALA A 93 29.84 -20.19 10.30
CA ALA A 93 29.59 -20.26 8.87
C ALA A 93 28.36 -19.37 8.60
N SER A 94 28.57 -18.29 7.86
CA SER A 94 27.49 -17.46 7.36
C SER A 94 26.74 -18.32 6.36
N ALA A 95 25.78 -19.10 6.84
CA ALA A 95 24.72 -19.60 5.99
C ALA A 95 24.11 -18.33 5.38
N THR A 96 24.29 -18.16 4.07
CA THR A 96 23.59 -17.16 3.29
C THR A 96 22.10 -17.39 3.54
N VAL A 97 21.52 -16.63 4.47
CA VAL A 97 20.08 -16.67 4.74
C VAL A 97 19.43 -16.12 3.49
N VAL A 98 19.05 -17.01 2.57
CA VAL A 98 18.22 -16.66 1.43
C VAL A 98 16.99 -16.00 2.02
N SER A 99 16.82 -14.72 1.71
CA SER A 99 15.73 -13.95 2.28
C SER A 99 14.44 -14.53 1.71
N ASP A 100 13.57 -15.10 2.55
CA ASP A 100 12.20 -15.55 2.20
C ASP A 100 11.29 -14.38 1.72
N ARG A 101 11.86 -13.24 1.37
CA ARG A 101 11.18 -11.98 1.08
C ARG A 101 11.68 -11.40 -0.22
N VAL A 102 10.73 -11.07 -1.11
CA VAL A 102 10.98 -10.40 -2.37
C VAL A 102 11.03 -8.89 -2.13
N GLN A 103 12.24 -8.32 -2.15
CA GLN A 103 12.47 -6.92 -1.75
C GLN A 103 11.90 -5.89 -2.74
N THR A 104 11.59 -6.32 -3.95
CA THR A 104 10.93 -5.51 -4.99
C THR A 104 9.41 -5.41 -4.80
N ASP A 105 8.83 -6.24 -3.92
CA ASP A 105 7.38 -6.44 -3.82
C ASP A 105 6.90 -6.18 -2.39
N VAL A 106 6.05 -5.18 -2.24
CA VAL A 106 5.52 -4.76 -0.94
C VAL A 106 4.02 -5.03 -0.88
N LEU A 107 3.59 -5.71 0.18
CA LEU A 107 2.19 -5.89 0.55
C LEU A 107 1.74 -4.77 1.49
N LEU A 108 0.62 -4.14 1.17
CA LEU A 108 -0.01 -3.11 1.99
C LEU A 108 -1.54 -3.21 1.98
N ALA A 109 -2.18 -2.70 3.04
CA ALA A 109 -3.64 -2.59 3.10
C ALA A 109 -4.15 -1.34 2.39
N VAL A 110 -5.24 -1.47 1.65
CA VAL A 110 -5.97 -0.38 1.01
C VAL A 110 -7.47 -0.50 1.27
N GLN A 111 -8.16 0.62 1.47
CA GLN A 111 -9.62 0.60 1.60
C GLN A 111 -10.30 0.41 0.23
N PRO A 112 -11.48 -0.24 0.18
CA PRO A 112 -12.21 -0.48 -1.06
C PRO A 112 -12.46 0.78 -1.90
N VAL A 113 -12.76 1.91 -1.26
CA VAL A 113 -12.98 3.19 -1.96
C VAL A 113 -11.72 3.66 -2.69
N HIS A 114 -10.54 3.50 -2.08
CA HIS A 114 -9.29 3.91 -2.70
C HIS A 114 -8.86 2.96 -3.80
N LEU A 115 -9.05 1.64 -3.62
CA LEU A 115 -8.81 0.67 -4.67
C LEU A 115 -9.71 0.93 -5.89
N ASN A 116 -10.98 1.25 -5.68
CA ASN A 116 -11.89 1.63 -6.76
C ASN A 116 -11.43 2.88 -7.51
N ASN A 117 -10.95 3.90 -6.80
CA ASN A 117 -10.45 5.11 -7.44
C ASN A 117 -9.18 4.84 -8.27
N ILE A 118 -8.37 3.86 -7.87
CA ILE A 118 -7.23 3.40 -8.67
C ILE A 118 -7.74 2.65 -9.92
N LEU A 119 -8.71 1.74 -9.75
CA LEU A 119 -9.33 0.99 -10.86
C LEU A 119 -9.94 1.91 -11.92
N THR A 120 -10.63 2.97 -11.50
CA THR A 120 -11.21 3.97 -12.40
C THR A 120 -10.20 5.01 -12.89
N ARG A 121 -8.91 4.84 -12.57
CA ARG A 121 -7.80 5.77 -12.87
C ARG A 121 -7.99 7.19 -12.34
N GLN A 122 -8.97 7.42 -11.47
CA GLN A 122 -9.15 8.70 -10.79
C GLN A 122 -8.06 8.98 -9.77
N LYS A 123 -7.45 7.94 -9.19
CA LYS A 123 -6.31 8.03 -8.29
C LYS A 123 -5.09 7.41 -8.96
N ASN A 124 -4.12 8.24 -9.33
CA ASN A 124 -2.91 7.83 -10.04
C ASN A 124 -1.65 7.70 -9.14
N HIS A 125 -1.76 8.05 -7.86
CA HIS A 125 -0.69 7.91 -6.89
C HIS A 125 -1.18 7.21 -5.62
N GLU A 126 -0.35 6.34 -5.05
CA GLU A 126 -0.54 5.82 -3.70
C GLU A 126 0.23 6.68 -2.69
N TYR A 127 -0.44 7.14 -1.62
CA TYR A 127 0.14 8.10 -0.67
C TYR A 127 0.38 7.45 0.69
N ARG A 128 1.60 7.55 1.22
CA ARG A 128 1.97 6.98 2.52
C ARG A 128 2.77 7.95 3.40
N LYS A 129 2.64 7.78 4.71
CA LYS A 129 3.45 8.50 5.72
C LYS A 129 4.90 7.98 5.77
N TYR A 130 5.09 6.69 5.53
CA TYR A 130 6.40 6.04 5.52
C TYR A 130 7.00 5.97 4.11
N ARG A 131 8.34 5.91 4.06
CA ARG A 131 9.10 5.73 2.83
C ARG A 131 9.28 4.23 2.55
N LEU A 132 9.01 3.81 1.33
CA LEU A 132 9.38 2.50 0.81
C LEU A 132 10.84 2.52 0.37
N ARG A 133 11.50 1.36 0.46
CA ARG A 133 12.88 1.22 0.01
C ARG A 133 12.99 1.45 -1.49
N ASP A 134 14.12 1.99 -1.90
CA ASP A 134 14.54 2.07 -3.30
C ASP A 134 14.60 0.66 -3.91
N GLY A 135 14.12 0.52 -5.14
CA GLY A 135 14.00 -0.76 -5.83
C GLY A 135 12.67 -1.50 -5.58
N VAL A 136 11.74 -0.93 -4.81
CA VAL A 136 10.36 -1.47 -4.77
C VAL A 136 9.66 -1.11 -6.08
N GLU A 137 9.16 -2.13 -6.77
CA GLU A 137 8.55 -2.02 -8.09
C GLU A 137 7.06 -2.36 -8.07
N ARG A 138 6.59 -3.09 -7.05
CA ARG A 138 5.23 -3.63 -7.01
C ARG A 138 4.59 -3.46 -5.65
N LEU A 139 3.34 -3.02 -5.66
CA LEU A 139 2.48 -2.88 -4.51
C LEU A 139 1.35 -3.92 -4.60
N TRP A 140 1.42 -4.92 -3.74
CA TRP A 140 0.36 -5.92 -3.57
C TRP A 140 -0.70 -5.31 -2.66
N LEU A 141 -1.92 -5.17 -3.19
CA LEU A 141 -2.99 -4.42 -2.56
C LEU A 141 -3.94 -5.39 -1.84
N TYR A 142 -3.80 -5.48 -0.52
CA TYR A 142 -4.78 -6.12 0.35
C TYR A 142 -5.97 -5.19 0.53
N GLU A 143 -7.08 -5.52 -0.12
CA GLU A 143 -8.33 -4.79 0.07
C GLU A 143 -8.93 -5.15 1.44
N THR A 144 -9.13 -4.16 2.29
CA THR A 144 -9.72 -4.38 3.62
C THR A 144 -11.20 -4.74 3.52
N ARG A 145 -11.82 -5.17 4.64
CA ARG A 145 -13.27 -5.43 4.72
C ARG A 145 -14.13 -4.21 4.38
N GLY A 146 -13.55 -3.00 4.36
CA GLY A 146 -14.27 -1.78 4.09
C GLY A 146 -15.13 -1.29 5.24
N THR A 147 -16.15 -0.51 4.90
CA THR A 147 -17.13 0.08 5.83
C THR A 147 -18.52 -0.50 5.56
N ARG A 148 -19.55 -0.03 6.28
CA ARG A 148 -20.93 -0.47 6.06
C ARG A 148 -21.43 -0.11 4.66
N GLU A 149 -20.99 1.02 4.13
CA GLU A 149 -21.40 1.57 2.84
C GLU A 149 -20.69 0.88 1.68
N ARG A 150 -19.44 0.43 1.90
CA ARG A 150 -18.66 -0.28 0.88
C ARG A 150 -17.92 -1.44 1.51
N THR A 151 -18.48 -2.63 1.32
CA THR A 151 -17.84 -3.89 1.73
C THR A 151 -16.71 -4.22 0.75
N GLY A 152 -15.56 -4.63 1.28
CA GLY A 152 -14.41 -5.09 0.50
C GLY A 152 -14.12 -6.58 0.69
N SER A 153 -13.19 -7.11 -0.10
CA SER A 153 -12.93 -8.55 -0.20
C SER A 153 -12.16 -9.18 0.97
N ALA A 154 -11.47 -8.39 1.80
CA ALA A 154 -10.55 -8.91 2.83
C ALA A 154 -9.51 -9.88 2.24
N ALA A 155 -9.00 -9.53 1.06
CA ALA A 155 -8.11 -10.34 0.27
C ALA A 155 -7.14 -9.45 -0.51
N ILE A 156 -6.03 -10.03 -0.95
CA ILE A 156 -5.19 -9.41 -1.97
C ILE A 156 -5.84 -9.70 -3.30
N THR A 157 -6.19 -8.64 -4.00
CA THR A 157 -6.92 -8.73 -5.27
C THR A 157 -6.14 -8.12 -6.42
N HIS A 158 -5.29 -7.14 -6.14
CA HIS A 158 -4.60 -6.39 -7.18
C HIS A 158 -3.12 -6.18 -6.88
N ILE A 159 -2.33 -6.00 -7.93
CA ILE A 159 -0.92 -5.64 -7.87
C ILE A 159 -0.73 -4.40 -8.76
N ALA A 160 -0.26 -3.31 -8.15
CA ALA A 160 0.09 -2.10 -8.87
C ALA A 160 1.61 -2.06 -9.12
N THR A 161 2.04 -1.65 -10.32
CA THR A 161 3.46 -1.38 -10.59
C THR A 161 3.77 0.08 -10.34
N ILE A 162 4.97 0.33 -9.81
CA ILE A 162 5.50 1.66 -9.54
C ILE A 162 6.94 1.74 -10.08
N PRO A 163 7.46 2.93 -10.40
CA PRO A 163 8.86 3.05 -10.79
C PRO A 163 9.78 2.79 -9.59
N PRO A 164 10.88 2.03 -9.73
CA PRO A 164 11.72 1.59 -8.60
C PRO A 164 12.39 2.74 -7.83
N ASN A 165 12.59 3.88 -8.51
CA ASN A 165 13.37 5.00 -7.98
C ASN A 165 12.55 6.29 -7.82
N VAL A 166 11.32 6.33 -8.33
CA VAL A 166 10.49 7.55 -8.32
C VAL A 166 9.61 7.58 -7.08
N ARG A 167 9.67 8.69 -6.35
CA ARG A 167 8.77 8.99 -5.26
C ARG A 167 8.61 10.50 -5.15
N HIS A 168 7.38 10.93 -4.96
CA HIS A 168 7.07 12.35 -4.83
C HIS A 168 6.96 12.75 -3.37
N THR A 169 7.50 13.91 -3.05
CA THR A 169 7.21 14.64 -1.81
C THR A 169 6.16 15.73 -2.09
N PRO A 170 5.51 16.30 -1.07
CA PRO A 170 4.62 17.44 -1.27
C PRO A 170 5.26 18.52 -2.15
N GLY A 171 4.54 18.95 -3.18
CA GLY A 171 4.95 19.97 -4.16
C GLY A 171 5.60 19.40 -5.41
N THR A 172 5.79 18.08 -5.51
CA THR A 172 6.52 17.44 -6.61
C THR A 172 5.67 16.47 -7.44
N VAL A 173 4.42 16.21 -7.05
CA VAL A 173 3.51 15.38 -7.85
C VAL A 173 3.09 16.18 -9.09
N PRO A 174 3.19 15.63 -10.31
CA PRO A 174 2.67 16.29 -11.50
C PRO A 174 1.17 16.58 -11.41
N GLU A 175 0.76 17.76 -11.87
CA GLU A 175 -0.67 18.11 -11.93
C GLU A 175 -1.39 17.36 -13.05
N GLU A 176 -0.67 17.04 -14.13
CA GLU A 176 -1.17 16.26 -15.26
C GLU A 176 -0.43 14.90 -15.39
N PRO A 177 -1.16 13.78 -15.60
CA PRO A 177 -2.63 13.69 -15.65
C PRO A 177 -3.26 13.95 -14.27
N PHE A 178 -4.44 14.56 -14.27
CA PHE A 178 -5.19 14.81 -13.03
C PHE A 178 -5.36 13.52 -12.21
N GLY A 179 -5.07 13.63 -10.91
CA GLY A 179 -5.20 12.55 -9.94
C GLY A 179 -5.81 13.05 -8.64
N MET A 180 -6.81 12.33 -8.15
CA MET A 180 -7.46 12.59 -6.88
C MET A 180 -6.43 12.56 -5.75
N GLY A 181 -6.34 13.68 -5.03
CA GLY A 181 -5.40 13.84 -3.94
C GLY A 181 -4.08 14.52 -4.33
N ASN A 182 -3.81 14.80 -5.60
CA ASN A 182 -2.53 15.38 -6.04
C ASN A 182 -2.37 16.81 -5.54
N SER A 183 -3.38 17.66 -5.75
CA SER A 183 -3.35 19.05 -5.29
C SER A 183 -3.28 19.14 -3.76
N GLU A 184 -4.08 18.36 -3.02
CA GLU A 184 -4.05 18.37 -1.55
C GLU A 184 -2.74 17.80 -1.00
N PHE A 185 -2.15 16.81 -1.67
CA PHE A 185 -0.82 16.31 -1.31
C PHE A 185 0.24 17.38 -1.55
N ASN A 186 0.21 18.04 -2.70
CA ASN A 186 1.18 19.07 -3.05
C ASN A 186 1.09 20.30 -2.14
N ALA A 187 -0.12 20.68 -1.73
CA ALA A 187 -0.36 21.74 -0.76
C ALA A 187 -0.02 21.34 0.69
N GLY A 188 0.47 20.11 0.94
CA GLY A 188 0.82 19.63 2.28
C GLY A 188 -0.40 19.39 3.19
N MET A 189 -1.60 19.30 2.64
CA MET A 189 -2.84 19.09 3.40
C MET A 189 -3.04 17.61 3.80
N LYS A 190 -2.33 16.68 3.17
CA LYS A 190 -2.33 15.26 3.55
C LYS A 190 -1.26 14.97 4.60
N GLN A 191 -1.56 14.05 5.52
CA GLN A 191 -0.57 13.53 6.48
C GLN A 191 0.51 12.64 5.84
N SER A 192 0.28 12.20 4.60
CA SER A 192 1.23 11.41 3.83
C SER A 192 2.43 12.27 3.42
N ARG A 193 3.61 11.65 3.39
CA ARG A 193 4.88 12.32 3.05
C ARG A 193 5.45 11.88 1.71
N TYR A 194 4.97 10.75 1.20
CA TYR A 194 5.46 10.12 -0.03
C TYR A 194 4.28 9.74 -0.92
N GLY A 195 4.37 10.06 -2.21
CA GLY A 195 3.47 9.63 -3.27
C GLY A 195 4.20 8.70 -4.25
N TYR A 196 3.62 7.54 -4.52
CA TYR A 196 4.15 6.54 -5.46
C TYR A 196 3.26 6.53 -6.71
N PRO A 197 3.80 6.88 -7.89
CA PRO A 197 3.05 6.82 -9.14
C PRO A 197 2.63 5.39 -9.44
N ILE A 198 1.35 5.19 -9.76
CA ILE A 198 0.81 3.90 -10.19
C ILE A 198 0.86 3.87 -11.72
N MET A 199 1.71 2.99 -12.26
CA MET A 199 1.96 2.90 -13.69
C MET A 199 0.99 1.95 -14.36
N GLU A 200 0.89 0.74 -13.82
CA GLU A 200 0.03 -0.32 -14.31
C GLU A 200 -0.70 -0.97 -13.13
N LEU A 201 -1.84 -1.57 -13.43
CA LEU A 201 -2.61 -2.33 -12.44
C LEU A 201 -2.96 -3.70 -13.00
N TYR A 202 -2.74 -4.71 -12.17
CA TYR A 202 -3.04 -6.10 -12.46
C TYR A 202 -4.06 -6.62 -11.44
N GLU A 203 -5.02 -7.39 -11.91
CA GLU A 203 -5.97 -8.12 -11.09
C GLU A 203 -5.51 -9.58 -10.97
N LEU A 204 -5.51 -10.14 -9.76
CA LEU A 204 -5.21 -11.55 -9.54
C LEU A 204 -6.38 -12.40 -10.03
N ALA A 205 -6.10 -13.38 -10.90
CA ALA A 205 -7.10 -14.35 -11.34
C ALA A 205 -7.70 -15.13 -10.15
N ARG A 206 -6.90 -15.36 -9.11
CA ARG A 206 -7.32 -15.92 -7.84
C ARG A 206 -6.92 -15.02 -6.68
N PRO A 207 -7.85 -14.27 -6.07
CA PRO A 207 -7.57 -13.46 -4.90
C PRO A 207 -6.95 -14.29 -3.77
N ILE A 208 -6.00 -13.70 -3.03
CA ILE A 208 -5.44 -14.33 -1.83
C ILE A 208 -6.23 -13.88 -0.61
N THR A 209 -7.00 -14.79 -0.02
CA THR A 209 -7.77 -14.48 1.20
C THR A 209 -6.88 -14.40 2.44
N LEU A 210 -7.34 -13.72 3.49
CA LEU A 210 -6.66 -13.71 4.79
C LEU A 210 -6.44 -15.12 5.37
N GLY A 211 -7.37 -16.05 5.13
CA GLY A 211 -7.24 -17.45 5.55
C GLY A 211 -6.06 -18.13 4.84
N GLU A 212 -5.99 -17.98 3.52
CA GLU A 212 -4.90 -18.52 2.70
C GLU A 212 -3.54 -17.91 3.09
N MET A 213 -3.49 -16.60 3.35
CA MET A 213 -2.29 -15.92 3.86
C MET A 213 -1.72 -16.60 5.12
N LYS A 214 -2.60 -16.96 6.04
CA LYS A 214 -2.24 -17.61 7.31
C LYS A 214 -1.80 -19.05 7.11
N THR A 215 -2.55 -19.83 6.33
CA THR A 215 -2.34 -21.27 6.22
C THR A 215 -1.24 -21.65 5.23
N ALA A 216 -1.20 -21.02 4.04
CA ALA A 216 -0.26 -21.38 2.99
C ALA A 216 1.13 -20.73 3.18
N TRP A 217 1.19 -19.53 3.77
CA TRP A 217 2.44 -18.78 3.90
C TRP A 217 2.77 -18.34 5.32
N GLY A 218 2.02 -18.79 6.33
CA GLY A 218 2.31 -18.51 7.73
C GLY A 218 2.33 -17.02 8.07
N MET A 219 1.50 -16.20 7.40
CA MET A 219 1.43 -14.77 7.69
C MET A 219 0.58 -14.52 8.94
N GLY A 220 1.02 -13.60 9.81
CA GLY A 220 0.35 -13.32 11.09
C GLY A 220 -1.03 -12.65 10.98
N GLY A 221 -1.43 -12.22 9.79
CA GLY A 221 -2.74 -11.61 9.54
C GLY A 221 -2.73 -10.61 8.39
N ALA A 222 -3.75 -9.74 8.38
CA ALA A 222 -3.85 -8.65 7.42
C ALA A 222 -2.70 -7.66 7.66
N PRO A 223 -2.16 -7.04 6.60
CA PRO A 223 -1.08 -6.06 6.75
C PRO A 223 -1.58 -4.83 7.50
N MET A 224 -1.02 -4.58 8.70
CA MET A 224 -1.32 -3.37 9.50
C MET A 224 -0.55 -2.13 9.03
N GLY A 225 0.47 -2.31 8.19
CA GLY A 225 1.31 -1.26 7.64
C GLY A 225 1.79 -1.63 6.25
N TRP A 226 3.04 -2.07 6.15
CA TRP A 226 3.59 -2.71 4.97
C TRP A 226 4.53 -3.85 5.37
N CYS A 227 4.67 -4.85 4.51
CA CYS A 227 5.70 -5.87 4.61
C CYS A 227 6.14 -6.28 3.19
N TYR A 228 7.30 -6.90 3.06
CA TYR A 228 7.67 -7.52 1.78
C TYR A 228 6.86 -8.81 1.57
N VAL A 229 6.53 -9.07 0.31
CA VAL A 229 5.87 -10.31 -0.11
C VAL A 229 6.84 -11.47 0.09
N LYS A 230 6.31 -12.60 0.56
CA LYS A 230 7.10 -13.82 0.71
C LYS A 230 7.41 -14.45 -0.64
N GLU A 231 8.58 -15.04 -0.79
CA GLU A 231 9.02 -15.64 -2.06
C GLU A 231 8.04 -16.71 -2.58
N PRO A 232 7.54 -17.67 -1.77
CA PRO A 232 6.59 -18.66 -2.27
C PRO A 232 5.24 -18.07 -2.69
N MET A 233 4.83 -16.96 -2.06
CA MET A 233 3.60 -16.25 -2.38
C MET A 233 3.75 -15.46 -3.69
N TRP A 234 4.89 -14.81 -3.86
CA TRP A 234 5.26 -14.15 -5.11
C TRP A 234 5.31 -15.16 -6.26
N GLN A 235 5.98 -16.31 -6.06
CA GLN A 235 6.11 -17.34 -7.08
C GLN A 235 4.76 -17.93 -7.52
N ASP A 236 3.82 -18.07 -6.58
CA ASP A 236 2.49 -18.65 -6.82
C ASP A 236 1.55 -17.70 -7.58
N ARG A 237 1.51 -16.41 -7.23
CA ARG A 237 0.57 -15.44 -7.85
C ARG A 237 1.16 -14.54 -8.92
N TRP A 238 2.44 -14.27 -8.87
CA TRP A 238 3.12 -13.43 -9.85
C TRP A 238 4.12 -14.29 -10.62
N GLY A 239 5.22 -14.65 -9.97
CA GLY A 239 6.31 -15.45 -10.51
C GLY A 239 6.95 -14.85 -11.77
N GLU A 240 7.68 -15.72 -12.46
CA GLU A 240 8.31 -15.40 -13.74
C GLU A 240 7.29 -15.06 -14.82
N GLU A 241 7.76 -14.44 -15.91
CA GLU A 241 6.91 -14.00 -17.02
C GLU A 241 6.15 -15.16 -17.68
N LYS A 242 6.77 -16.34 -17.74
CA LYS A 242 6.16 -17.54 -18.30
C LYS A 242 4.95 -18.00 -17.48
N GLY A 243 3.76 -17.90 -18.07
CA GLY A 243 2.49 -18.30 -17.46
C GLY A 243 1.87 -17.22 -16.56
N ARG A 244 2.43 -16.00 -16.54
CA ARG A 244 1.90 -14.89 -15.76
C ARG A 244 0.48 -14.50 -16.19
N ASP A 245 0.17 -14.62 -17.47
CA ASP A 245 -1.15 -14.39 -18.09
C ASP A 245 -2.26 -15.28 -17.49
N THR A 246 -1.91 -16.47 -16.98
CA THR A 246 -2.86 -17.35 -16.30
C THR A 246 -3.13 -16.97 -14.84
N ARG A 247 -2.26 -16.13 -14.25
CA ARG A 247 -2.29 -15.77 -12.83
C ARG A 247 -2.80 -14.36 -12.59
N VAL A 248 -2.52 -13.46 -13.52
CA VAL A 248 -2.93 -12.06 -13.44
C VAL A 248 -3.47 -11.56 -14.77
N LYS A 249 -4.46 -10.68 -14.69
CA LYS A 249 -5.01 -9.95 -15.81
C LYS A 249 -4.59 -8.49 -15.70
N ARG A 250 -3.95 -7.94 -16.74
CA ARG A 250 -3.69 -6.51 -16.80
C ARG A 250 -5.01 -5.76 -16.92
N VAL A 251 -5.26 -4.84 -15.98
CA VAL A 251 -6.40 -3.91 -16.03
C VAL A 251 -6.05 -2.75 -16.95
N PHE A 252 -4.86 -2.17 -16.75
CA PHE A 252 -4.42 -1.00 -17.49
C PHE A 252 -2.90 -0.80 -17.42
#